data_AF-A0A9D5KWV2-F1
#
_entry.id   AF-A0A9D5KWV2-F1
#
_cell.length_a   1.000
_cell.length_b   1.000
_cell.length_c   1.000
_cell.angle_alpha   90.00
_cell.angle_beta   90.00
_cell.angle_gamma   90.00
#
_symmetry.space_group_name_H-M   'P 1'
#
loop_
_entity.id
_entity.type
_entity.pdbx_description
1 polymer ?
#
loop_
_entity_poly.entity_id
_entity_poly.type
_entity_poly.pdbx_seq_one_letter_code
_entity_poly.pdbx_strand_id
1 'polypeptide(L)'
;MKKSVYFALASMICVGAMIGCGRKSESESKYPDNFKSIGDTGRVQYMIGRVTPDSLARFIIYGALGRNPGAGIDSLAIATNHAYERLKGDDLDKFSGEYDAVVEGLPLSDKMKIYKLGGSEDPQGLGYRLGLEYMTSIRDGNKSVQQIENELKEFKKVCGSDTAMYRRFIIGFHTVLEVDHGTDVSEEVYKKFVNYQ
;
A
#
# COMPACT_ATOMS: atom_id res chain seq x y z
N MET A 1 -73.02 40.46 -37.59
CA MET A 1 -72.34 41.72 -38.00
C MET A 1 -71.14 41.94 -37.10
N LYS A 2 -69.99 42.22 -37.71
CA LYS A 2 -68.68 42.43 -37.08
C LYS A 2 -68.69 43.62 -36.11
N LYS A 3 -67.94 43.55 -35.02
CA LYS A 3 -66.92 44.55 -34.63
C LYS A 3 -66.09 44.07 -33.43
N SER A 4 -64.79 44.00 -33.68
CA SER A 4 -63.68 43.75 -32.77
C SER A 4 -63.50 44.86 -31.74
N VAL A 5 -62.99 44.53 -30.55
CA VAL A 5 -62.00 45.36 -29.84
C VAL A 5 -60.98 44.41 -29.21
N TYR A 6 -59.73 44.63 -29.57
CA TYR A 6 -58.54 43.97 -29.07
C TYR A 6 -58.12 44.61 -27.74
N PHE A 7 -57.68 43.81 -26.77
CA PHE A 7 -56.58 44.20 -25.89
C PHE A 7 -55.66 43.00 -25.69
N ALA A 8 -54.49 43.12 -26.32
CA ALA A 8 -53.34 42.27 -26.08
C ALA A 8 -52.63 42.74 -24.81
N LEU A 9 -52.18 41.80 -23.98
CA LEU A 9 -50.91 41.96 -23.26
C LEU A 9 -50.33 40.56 -23.00
N ALA A 10 -49.34 40.21 -23.83
CA ALA A 10 -48.36 39.20 -23.49
C ALA A 10 -47.39 39.81 -22.47
N SER A 11 -47.09 39.10 -21.38
CA SER A 11 -45.84 39.27 -20.67
C SER A 11 -45.44 37.97 -20.00
N MET A 12 -44.55 37.28 -20.72
CA MET A 12 -43.65 36.28 -20.19
C MET A 12 -42.66 36.98 -19.25
N ILE A 13 -42.72 36.67 -17.96
CA ILE A 13 -41.61 36.94 -17.03
C ILE A 13 -41.28 35.62 -16.32
N CYS A 14 -40.27 34.96 -16.87
CA CYS A 14 -39.39 34.09 -16.13
C CYS A 14 -38.66 34.94 -15.08
N VAL A 15 -38.89 34.68 -13.79
CA VAL A 15 -37.89 34.93 -12.75
C VAL A 15 -37.80 33.66 -11.92
N GLY A 16 -36.72 32.92 -12.18
CA GLY A 16 -36.23 31.92 -11.26
C GLY A 16 -35.66 32.60 -10.02
N ALA A 17 -35.98 32.05 -8.86
CA ALA A 17 -35.07 32.03 -7.73
C ALA A 17 -35.06 30.59 -7.25
N MET A 18 -33.98 29.91 -7.62
CA MET A 18 -33.69 28.54 -7.25
C MET A 18 -33.76 28.38 -5.73
N ILE A 19 -34.73 27.60 -5.27
CA ILE A 19 -34.64 26.88 -4.01
C ILE A 19 -33.42 25.96 -4.16
N GLY A 20 -32.42 26.14 -3.29
CA GLY A 20 -31.33 25.18 -3.15
C GLY A 20 -29.95 25.69 -3.56
N CYS A 21 -29.50 26.82 -2.99
CA CYS A 21 -28.10 26.85 -2.56
C CYS A 21 -27.97 25.90 -1.37
N GLY A 22 -27.91 24.59 -1.66
CA GLY A 22 -27.30 23.66 -0.74
C GLY A 22 -25.90 24.19 -0.51
N ARG A 23 -25.64 24.73 0.68
CA ARG A 23 -24.30 24.70 1.25
C ARG A 23 -23.82 23.29 0.99
N LYS A 24 -22.78 23.12 0.16
CA LYS A 24 -21.95 21.93 0.27
C LYS A 24 -21.55 21.93 1.74
N SER A 25 -22.20 21.09 2.53
CA SER A 25 -21.58 20.61 3.76
C SER A 25 -20.23 20.13 3.29
N GLU A 26 -19.16 20.84 3.66
CA GLU A 26 -17.86 20.21 3.69
C GLU A 26 -18.11 18.91 4.43
N SER A 27 -18.02 17.78 3.72
CA SER A 27 -18.09 16.50 4.39
C SER A 27 -16.93 16.56 5.37
N GLU A 28 -17.23 16.62 6.67
CA GLU A 28 -16.19 16.52 7.70
C GLU A 28 -15.31 15.34 7.30
N SER A 29 -14.03 15.64 7.05
CA SER A 29 -13.07 14.64 6.67
C SER A 29 -13.13 13.55 7.75
N LYS A 30 -13.34 12.29 7.35
CA LYS A 30 -13.26 11.14 8.29
C LYS A 30 -11.87 10.97 8.90
N TYR A 31 -10.90 11.73 8.40
CA TYR A 31 -9.53 11.74 8.83
C TYR A 31 -9.21 13.04 9.58
N PRO A 32 -8.27 13.01 10.54
CA PRO A 32 -7.87 14.19 11.28
C PRO A 32 -7.37 15.31 10.35
N ASP A 33 -7.42 16.55 10.80
CA ASP A 33 -7.09 17.73 9.98
C ASP A 33 -5.69 17.68 9.37
N ASN A 34 -4.75 17.05 10.06
CA ASN A 34 -3.37 16.88 9.61
C ASN A 34 -3.15 15.61 8.76
N PHE A 35 -4.18 14.81 8.46
CA PHE A 35 -4.00 13.50 7.83
C PHE A 35 -3.31 13.58 6.46
N LYS A 36 -3.51 14.68 5.72
CA LYS A 36 -2.82 14.91 4.46
C LYS A 36 -1.36 15.31 4.64
N SER A 37 -0.99 15.93 5.76
CA SER A 37 0.36 16.43 6.03
C SER A 37 1.24 15.48 6.85
N ILE A 38 0.69 14.42 7.45
CA ILE A 38 1.47 13.42 8.21
C ILE A 38 2.28 12.43 7.34
N GLY A 39 2.18 12.53 6.00
CA GLY A 39 2.90 11.66 5.07
C GLY A 39 2.34 10.23 4.96
N ASP A 40 2.86 9.44 4.03
CA ASP A 40 2.36 8.08 3.74
C ASP A 40 2.48 7.15 4.95
N THR A 41 3.65 7.16 5.63
CA THR A 41 3.90 6.35 6.83
C THR A 41 2.95 6.73 7.97
N GLY A 42 2.72 8.03 8.19
CA GLY A 42 1.77 8.51 9.20
C GLY A 42 0.32 8.10 8.88
N ARG A 43 -0.09 8.21 7.62
CA ARG A 43 -1.41 7.78 7.15
C ARG A 43 -1.61 6.27 7.35
N VAL A 44 -0.64 5.45 6.94
CA VAL A 44 -0.69 4.00 7.13
C VAL A 44 -0.67 3.63 8.62
N GLN A 45 0.19 4.26 9.43
CA GLN A 45 0.24 4.05 10.88
C GLN A 45 -1.11 4.33 11.54
N TYR A 46 -1.76 5.42 11.15
CA TYR A 46 -3.07 5.79 11.68
C TYR A 46 -4.13 4.73 11.36
N MET A 47 -4.08 4.15 10.17
CA MET A 47 -5.02 3.15 9.70
C MET A 47 -4.81 1.77 10.34
N ILE A 48 -3.56 1.34 10.58
CA ILE A 48 -3.23 0.03 11.19
C ILE A 48 -4.01 -0.21 12.51
N GLY A 49 -4.19 0.82 13.33
CA GLY A 49 -4.92 0.70 14.60
C GLY A 49 -6.44 0.86 14.50
N ARG A 50 -7.01 1.01 13.30
CA ARG A 50 -8.41 1.44 13.10
C ARG A 50 -9.18 0.64 12.06
N VAL A 51 -8.49 -0.03 11.14
CA VAL A 51 -9.11 -0.85 10.11
C VAL A 51 -8.53 -2.24 10.10
N THR A 52 -9.26 -3.16 9.48
CA THR A 52 -8.77 -4.51 9.24
C THR A 52 -7.63 -4.52 8.22
N PRO A 53 -6.76 -5.54 8.23
CA PRO A 53 -5.63 -5.62 7.31
C PRO A 53 -6.06 -5.62 5.82
N ASP A 54 -7.17 -6.25 5.48
CA ASP A 54 -7.75 -6.21 4.12
C ASP A 54 -8.19 -4.79 3.73
N SER A 55 -8.82 -4.06 4.66
CA SER A 55 -9.21 -2.66 4.44
C SER A 55 -8.00 -1.74 4.32
N LEU A 56 -6.90 -2.05 5.01
CA LEU A 56 -5.63 -1.33 4.87
C LEU A 56 -5.02 -1.53 3.48
N ALA A 57 -5.03 -2.74 2.94
CA ALA A 57 -4.54 -3.02 1.59
C ALA A 57 -5.31 -2.22 0.53
N ARG A 58 -6.64 -2.22 0.61
CA ARG A 58 -7.51 -1.40 -0.26
C ARG A 58 -7.25 0.09 -0.10
N PHE A 59 -7.08 0.56 1.14
CA PHE A 59 -6.78 1.97 1.42
C PHE A 59 -5.50 2.42 0.70
N ILE A 60 -4.43 1.62 0.78
CA ILE A 60 -3.14 1.94 0.16
C ILE A 60 -3.25 1.97 -1.37
N ILE A 61 -3.81 0.92 -1.98
CA ILE A 61 -3.93 0.80 -3.44
C ILE A 61 -4.83 1.90 -4.01
N TYR A 62 -6.02 2.10 -3.43
CA TYR A 62 -6.96 3.11 -3.91
C TYR A 62 -6.48 4.53 -3.60
N GLY A 63 -5.75 4.73 -2.51
CA GLY A 63 -5.05 5.97 -2.22
C GLY A 63 -4.03 6.32 -3.31
N ALA A 64 -3.21 5.36 -3.74
CA ALA A 64 -2.20 5.56 -4.79
C ALA A 64 -2.82 5.78 -6.19
N LEU A 65 -4.00 5.19 -6.43
CA LEU A 65 -4.76 5.46 -7.65
C LEU A 65 -5.46 6.83 -7.65
N GLY A 66 -5.51 7.53 -6.51
CA GLY A 66 -6.19 8.82 -6.35
C GLY A 66 -7.69 8.68 -6.11
N ARG A 67 -8.16 7.51 -5.69
CA ARG A 67 -9.59 7.19 -5.46
C ARG A 67 -10.04 7.49 -4.03
N ASN A 68 -9.15 7.97 -3.17
CA ASN A 68 -9.45 8.38 -1.81
C ASN A 68 -9.16 9.88 -1.63
N PRO A 69 -10.09 10.77 -2.04
CA PRO A 69 -9.90 12.22 -1.92
C PRO A 69 -9.72 12.61 -0.43
N GLY A 70 -8.66 13.36 -0.12
CA GLY A 70 -8.30 13.72 1.25
C GLY A 70 -7.36 12.74 1.94
N ALA A 71 -7.11 11.57 1.34
CA ALA A 71 -6.27 10.51 1.87
C ALA A 71 -5.53 9.76 0.75
N GLY A 72 -4.98 10.52 -0.20
CA GLY A 72 -4.12 9.96 -1.25
C GLY A 72 -2.90 9.24 -0.65
N ILE A 73 -2.24 8.41 -1.45
CA ILE A 73 -0.92 7.87 -1.15
C ILE A 73 0.02 8.39 -2.21
N ASP A 74 1.07 9.08 -1.79
CA ASP A 74 1.98 9.77 -2.70
C ASP A 74 3.06 8.81 -3.23
N SER A 75 3.55 7.93 -2.34
CA SER A 75 4.45 6.83 -2.64
C SER A 75 3.85 5.49 -2.20
N LEU A 76 3.42 4.71 -3.20
CA LEU A 76 2.90 3.37 -2.98
C LEU A 76 3.93 2.48 -2.26
N ALA A 77 5.20 2.56 -2.67
CA ALA A 77 6.28 1.78 -2.07
C ALA A 77 6.46 2.08 -0.57
N ILE A 78 6.47 3.37 -0.18
CA ILE A 78 6.62 3.77 1.23
C ILE A 78 5.43 3.32 2.06
N ALA A 79 4.21 3.52 1.56
CA ALA A 79 2.99 3.14 2.26
C ALA A 79 2.90 1.63 2.48
N THR A 80 3.12 0.85 1.41
CA THR A 80 3.05 -0.62 1.47
C THR A 80 4.15 -1.18 2.38
N ASN A 81 5.38 -0.62 2.34
CA ASN A 81 6.48 -1.05 3.22
C ASN A 81 6.16 -0.84 4.69
N HIS A 82 5.63 0.33 5.01
CA HIS A 82 5.29 0.66 6.37
C HIS A 82 4.25 -0.32 6.95
N ALA A 83 3.32 -0.80 6.12
CA ALA A 83 2.38 -1.86 6.48
C ALA A 83 3.09 -3.21 6.70
N TYR A 84 3.94 -3.64 5.76
CA TYR A 84 4.73 -4.88 5.88
C TYR A 84 5.61 -4.92 7.14
N GLU A 85 6.19 -3.78 7.53
CA GLU A 85 7.04 -3.69 8.72
C GLU A 85 6.28 -3.86 10.05
N ARG A 86 4.97 -3.59 10.06
CA ARG A 86 4.17 -3.43 11.29
C ARG A 86 3.14 -4.50 11.49
N LEU A 87 2.62 -5.07 10.41
CA LEU A 87 1.74 -6.23 10.49
C LEU A 87 2.59 -7.49 10.74
N LYS A 88 2.01 -8.45 11.47
CA LYS A 88 2.66 -9.72 11.81
C LYS A 88 1.61 -10.85 11.82
N GLY A 89 2.05 -12.09 11.60
CA GLY A 89 1.19 -13.28 11.61
C GLY A 89 -0.03 -13.15 10.69
N ASP A 90 -1.19 -13.62 11.16
CA ASP A 90 -2.46 -13.61 10.41
C ASP A 90 -2.83 -12.25 9.81
N ASP A 91 -2.48 -11.15 10.47
CA ASP A 91 -2.80 -9.81 9.97
C ASP A 91 -1.95 -9.47 8.74
N LEU A 92 -0.69 -9.88 8.75
CA LEU A 92 0.19 -9.72 7.61
C LEU A 92 -0.24 -10.60 6.43
N ASP A 93 -0.65 -11.84 6.70
CA ASP A 93 -1.13 -12.76 5.67
C ASP A 93 -2.41 -12.24 5.00
N LYS A 94 -3.36 -11.74 5.80
CA LYS A 94 -4.61 -11.12 5.29
C LYS A 94 -4.33 -9.88 4.47
N PHE A 95 -3.44 -9.00 4.95
CA PHE A 95 -3.04 -7.81 4.20
C PHE A 95 -2.42 -8.18 2.85
N SER A 96 -1.47 -9.11 2.85
CA SER A 96 -0.74 -9.52 1.65
C SER A 96 -1.66 -10.18 0.62
N GLY A 97 -2.51 -11.11 1.08
CA GLY A 97 -3.49 -11.77 0.23
C GLY A 97 -4.52 -10.81 -0.39
N GLU A 98 -5.04 -9.87 0.40
CA GLU A 98 -5.96 -8.86 -0.13
C GLU A 98 -5.25 -7.88 -1.08
N TYR A 99 -4.01 -7.48 -0.77
CA TYR A 99 -3.23 -6.61 -1.65
C TYR A 99 -3.09 -7.21 -3.05
N ASP A 100 -2.67 -8.48 -3.12
CA ASP A 100 -2.54 -9.21 -4.39
C ASP A 100 -3.89 -9.34 -5.10
N ALA A 101 -4.94 -9.76 -4.38
CA ALA A 101 -6.28 -9.91 -4.95
C ALA A 101 -6.85 -8.60 -5.51
N VAL A 102 -6.64 -7.47 -4.80
CA VAL A 102 -7.08 -6.16 -5.26
C VAL A 102 -6.32 -5.77 -6.53
N VAL A 103 -5.00 -5.91 -6.56
CA VAL A 103 -4.19 -5.59 -7.75
C VAL A 103 -4.59 -6.45 -8.94
N GLU A 104 -4.78 -7.75 -8.73
CA GLU A 104 -5.23 -8.69 -9.77
C GLU A 104 -6.60 -8.31 -10.34
N GLY A 105 -7.53 -7.87 -9.49
CA GLY A 105 -8.87 -7.40 -9.86
C GLY A 105 -8.92 -6.03 -10.52
N LEU A 106 -7.82 -5.27 -10.58
CA LEU A 106 -7.81 -3.94 -11.20
C LEU A 106 -7.96 -4.01 -12.74
N PRO A 107 -8.65 -3.03 -13.34
CA PRO A 107 -8.57 -2.77 -14.78
C PRO A 107 -7.12 -2.58 -15.23
N LEU A 108 -6.81 -2.97 -16.47
CA LEU A 108 -5.44 -3.00 -16.99
C LEU A 108 -4.70 -1.66 -16.82
N SER A 109 -5.35 -0.53 -17.07
CA SER A 109 -4.76 0.80 -16.93
C SER A 109 -4.34 1.11 -15.48
N ASP A 110 -5.17 0.73 -14.51
CA ASP A 110 -4.88 0.95 -13.09
C ASP A 110 -3.81 -0.02 -12.61
N LYS A 111 -3.86 -1.27 -13.06
CA LYS A 111 -2.84 -2.28 -12.79
C LYS A 111 -1.47 -1.82 -13.30
N MET A 112 -1.39 -1.28 -14.51
CA MET A 112 -0.16 -0.67 -15.05
C MET A 112 0.30 0.55 -14.24
N LYS A 113 -0.64 1.38 -13.75
CA LYS A 113 -0.31 2.51 -12.88
C LYS A 113 0.26 2.03 -11.55
N ILE A 114 -0.33 1.01 -10.93
CA ILE A 114 0.19 0.37 -9.71
C ILE A 114 1.56 -0.24 -9.95
N TYR A 115 1.76 -0.97 -11.06
CA TYR A 115 3.08 -1.52 -11.39
C TYR A 115 4.11 -0.44 -11.67
N LYS A 116 3.73 0.68 -12.27
CA LYS A 116 4.64 1.82 -12.44
C LYS A 116 4.98 2.49 -11.11
N LEU A 117 4.00 2.64 -10.20
CA LEU A 117 4.19 3.23 -8.88
C LEU A 117 4.93 2.31 -7.91
N GLY A 118 4.77 1.00 -8.05
CA GLY A 118 5.49 -0.02 -7.29
C GLY A 118 6.82 -0.43 -7.91
N GLY A 119 7.00 -0.20 -9.22
CA GLY A 119 8.16 -0.63 -10.00
C GLY A 119 9.30 0.38 -10.10
N SER A 120 9.26 1.48 -9.34
CA SER A 120 10.45 2.31 -9.15
C SER A 120 11.41 1.74 -8.11
N GLU A 121 10.95 0.90 -7.18
CA GLU A 121 11.75 0.24 -6.13
C GLU A 121 11.06 -1.08 -5.72
N ASP A 122 11.60 -2.20 -6.22
CA ASP A 122 11.12 -3.58 -6.02
C ASP A 122 9.63 -3.85 -6.41
N PRO A 123 9.34 -4.02 -7.72
CA PRO A 123 8.00 -4.34 -8.21
C PRO A 123 7.52 -5.68 -7.63
N GLN A 124 6.32 -5.66 -7.03
CA GLN A 124 5.61 -6.82 -6.44
C GLN A 124 6.07 -7.27 -5.04
N GLY A 125 6.92 -6.51 -4.35
CA GLY A 125 7.44 -6.95 -3.05
C GLY A 125 8.33 -8.18 -3.17
N LEU A 126 8.96 -8.35 -4.34
CA LEU A 126 9.82 -9.47 -4.67
C LEU A 126 10.96 -9.60 -3.65
N GLY A 127 11.52 -8.48 -3.18
CA GLY A 127 12.48 -8.48 -2.08
C GLY A 127 11.96 -9.23 -0.86
N TYR A 128 10.78 -8.87 -0.35
CA TYR A 128 10.19 -9.51 0.83
C TYR A 128 9.91 -10.99 0.60
N ARG A 129 9.29 -11.35 -0.54
CA ARG A 129 9.02 -12.74 -0.91
C ARG A 129 10.30 -13.57 -1.03
N LEU A 130 11.34 -13.04 -1.69
CA LEU A 130 12.66 -13.68 -1.76
C LEU A 130 13.25 -13.88 -0.36
N GLY A 131 13.10 -12.91 0.54
CA GLY A 131 13.54 -13.02 1.92
C GLY A 131 12.85 -14.17 2.68
N LEU A 132 11.53 -14.29 2.51
CA LEU A 132 10.75 -15.39 3.08
C LEU A 132 11.19 -16.75 2.52
N GLU A 133 11.33 -16.86 1.20
CA GLU A 133 11.70 -18.10 0.50
C GLU A 133 13.15 -18.52 0.76
N TYR A 134 14.05 -17.56 1.01
CA TYR A 134 15.46 -17.82 1.19
C TYR A 134 15.75 -18.74 2.38
N MET A 135 14.91 -18.71 3.43
CA MET A 135 15.08 -19.60 4.56
C MET A 135 14.90 -21.07 4.19
N THR A 136 13.98 -21.39 3.28
CA THR A 136 13.85 -22.74 2.73
C THR A 136 15.12 -23.17 2.01
N SER A 137 15.76 -22.28 1.24
CA SER A 137 17.05 -22.57 0.60
C SER A 137 18.18 -22.83 1.60
N ILE A 138 18.18 -22.13 2.74
CA ILE A 138 19.16 -22.35 3.82
C ILE A 138 18.97 -23.72 4.48
N ARG A 139 17.72 -24.08 4.78
CA ARG A 139 17.35 -25.37 5.39
C ARG A 139 17.65 -26.52 4.47
N ASP A 140 17.06 -26.52 3.28
CA ASP A 140 17.19 -27.62 2.30
C ASP A 140 18.64 -27.79 1.84
N GLY A 141 19.39 -26.68 1.77
CA GLY A 141 20.79 -26.67 1.37
C GLY A 141 21.78 -26.91 2.53
N ASN A 142 21.32 -27.02 3.78
CA ASN A 142 22.17 -27.02 4.98
C ASN A 142 23.28 -25.95 4.92
N LYS A 143 22.93 -24.72 4.54
CA LYS A 143 23.92 -23.67 4.26
C LYS A 143 24.65 -23.27 5.53
N SER A 144 25.97 -23.17 5.43
CA SER A 144 26.82 -22.62 6.48
C SER A 144 26.66 -21.10 6.59
N VAL A 145 27.00 -20.54 7.76
CA VAL A 145 27.07 -19.10 7.99
C VAL A 145 27.84 -18.36 6.89
N GLN A 146 28.97 -18.92 6.45
CA GLN A 146 29.81 -18.27 5.45
C GLN A 146 29.18 -18.27 4.05
N GLN A 147 28.45 -19.32 3.68
CA GLN A 147 27.68 -19.35 2.43
C GLN A 147 26.57 -18.31 2.46
N ILE A 148 25.83 -18.22 3.56
CA ILE A 148 24.76 -17.23 3.73
C ILE A 148 25.32 -15.81 3.62
N GLU A 149 26.41 -15.49 4.34
CA GLU A 149 27.03 -14.16 4.25
C GLU A 149 27.45 -13.80 2.81
N ASN A 150 28.01 -14.75 2.07
CA ASN A 150 28.46 -14.51 0.70
C ASN A 150 27.27 -14.25 -0.23
N GLU A 151 26.21 -15.04 -0.13
CA GLU A 151 24.99 -14.86 -0.92
C GLU A 151 24.30 -13.53 -0.59
N LEU A 152 24.24 -13.13 0.69
CA LEU A 152 23.70 -11.83 1.10
C LEU A 152 24.52 -10.67 0.52
N LYS A 153 25.86 -10.78 0.52
CA LYS A 153 26.76 -9.79 -0.10
C LYS A 153 26.54 -9.69 -1.60
N GLU A 154 26.45 -10.82 -2.30
CA GLU A 154 26.18 -10.84 -3.74
C GLU A 154 24.78 -10.27 -4.05
N PHE A 155 23.78 -10.64 -3.27
CA PHE A 155 22.42 -10.11 -3.44
C PHE A 155 22.39 -8.58 -3.24
N LYS A 156 23.10 -8.05 -2.23
CA LYS A 156 23.26 -6.60 -2.01
C LYS A 156 23.89 -5.91 -3.22
N LYS A 157 24.91 -6.51 -3.83
CA LYS A 157 25.57 -5.99 -5.05
C LYS A 157 24.61 -5.98 -6.23
N VAL A 158 23.84 -7.05 -6.42
CA VAL A 158 22.87 -7.18 -7.51
C VAL A 158 21.74 -6.16 -7.38
N CYS A 159 21.28 -5.89 -6.16
CA CYS A 159 20.29 -4.84 -5.90
C CYS A 159 20.81 -3.44 -6.30
N GLY A 160 22.12 -3.20 -6.22
CA GLY A 160 22.74 -1.96 -6.70
C GLY A 160 22.13 -0.71 -6.06
N SER A 161 21.48 0.13 -6.88
CA SER A 161 20.78 1.34 -6.41
C SER A 161 19.38 1.06 -5.85
N ASP A 162 18.79 -0.12 -6.08
CA ASP A 162 17.51 -0.53 -5.52
C ASP A 162 17.68 -1.00 -4.07
N THR A 163 17.97 -0.04 -3.19
CA THR A 163 18.18 -0.29 -1.76
C THR A 163 16.92 -0.78 -1.05
N ALA A 164 15.74 -0.51 -1.62
CA ALA A 164 14.46 -0.95 -1.10
C ALA A 164 14.26 -2.46 -1.29
N MET A 165 14.66 -3.02 -2.44
CA MET A 165 14.63 -4.46 -2.69
C MET A 165 15.43 -5.22 -1.63
N TYR A 166 16.67 -4.80 -1.40
CA TYR A 166 17.55 -5.41 -0.43
C TYR A 166 16.99 -5.28 1.00
N ARG A 167 16.50 -4.10 1.38
CA ARG A 167 15.89 -3.88 2.69
C ARG A 167 14.69 -4.80 2.93
N ARG A 168 13.80 -4.94 1.94
CA ARG A 168 12.62 -5.81 2.03
C ARG A 168 13.00 -7.29 2.13
N PHE A 169 14.01 -7.70 1.39
CA PHE A 169 14.60 -9.02 1.53
C PHE A 169 15.09 -9.28 2.96
N ILE A 170 15.83 -8.35 3.56
CA ILE A 170 16.29 -8.51 4.95
C ILE A 170 15.11 -8.61 5.91
N ILE A 171 14.03 -7.85 5.70
CA ILE A 171 12.80 -7.94 6.52
C ILE A 171 12.17 -9.34 6.40
N GLY A 172 12.02 -9.87 5.18
CA GLY A 172 11.47 -11.21 4.95
C GLY A 172 12.35 -12.29 5.56
N PHE A 173 13.66 -12.18 5.34
CA PHE A 173 14.65 -13.09 5.90
C PHE A 173 14.61 -13.12 7.42
N HIS A 174 14.59 -11.95 8.10
CA HIS A 174 14.46 -11.89 9.55
C HIS A 174 13.13 -12.44 10.05
N THR A 175 12.04 -12.20 9.32
CA THR A 175 10.71 -12.70 9.71
C THR A 175 10.72 -14.21 9.85
N VAL A 176 11.28 -14.94 8.87
CA VAL A 176 11.36 -16.41 8.97
C VAL A 176 12.45 -16.85 9.93
N LEU A 177 13.58 -16.14 10.00
CA LEU A 177 14.67 -16.45 10.93
C LEU A 177 14.22 -16.41 12.40
N GLU A 178 13.34 -15.47 12.76
CA GLU A 178 12.72 -15.38 14.09
C GLU A 178 11.71 -16.52 14.34
N VAL A 179 10.91 -16.88 13.34
CA VAL A 179 9.90 -17.95 13.43
C VAL A 179 10.56 -19.33 13.57
N ASP A 180 11.61 -19.59 12.80
CA ASP A 180 12.29 -20.89 12.75
C ASP A 180 13.38 -21.03 13.84
N HIS A 181 13.50 -20.05 14.74
CA HIS A 181 14.48 -20.10 15.83
C HIS A 181 14.23 -21.31 16.74
N GLY A 182 15.26 -22.13 16.95
CA GLY A 182 15.20 -23.28 17.86
C GLY A 182 14.45 -24.50 17.30
N THR A 183 14.00 -24.45 16.05
CA THR A 183 13.35 -25.56 15.36
C THR A 183 14.17 -25.97 14.13
N ASP A 184 14.08 -25.18 13.06
CA ASP A 184 14.63 -25.52 11.76
C ASP A 184 15.87 -24.69 11.38
N VAL A 185 16.26 -23.73 12.22
CA VAL A 185 17.48 -22.93 12.07
C VAL A 185 18.47 -23.24 13.18
N SER A 186 19.74 -23.42 12.81
CA SER A 186 20.80 -23.61 13.80
C SER A 186 21.02 -22.34 14.61
N GLU A 187 21.32 -22.51 15.90
CA GLU A 187 21.57 -21.41 16.84
C GLU A 187 22.71 -20.48 16.39
N GLU A 188 23.68 -21.03 15.66
CA GLU A 188 24.80 -20.29 15.08
C GLU A 188 24.34 -19.33 13.97
N VAL A 189 23.50 -19.83 13.05
CA VAL A 189 22.91 -19.03 11.97
C VAL A 189 22.00 -17.95 12.55
N TYR A 190 21.12 -18.31 13.49
CA TYR A 190 20.22 -17.36 14.14
C TYR A 190 20.99 -16.20 14.79
N LYS A 191 21.92 -16.50 15.70
CA LYS A 191 22.71 -15.48 16.42
C LYS A 191 23.47 -14.55 15.48
N LYS A 192 23.96 -15.11 14.38
CA LYS A 192 24.73 -14.35 13.40
C LYS A 192 23.86 -13.37 12.61
N PHE A 193 22.65 -13.78 12.23
CA PHE A 193 21.86 -13.06 11.25
C PHE A 193 20.67 -12.28 11.80
N VAL A 194 20.24 -12.51 13.05
CA VAL A 194 19.07 -11.81 13.65
C VAL A 194 19.19 -10.28 13.65
N ASN A 195 20.42 -9.75 13.63
CA ASN A 195 20.71 -8.31 13.59
C ASN A 195 21.41 -7.86 12.29
N TYR A 196 21.29 -8.61 11.19
CA TYR A 196 22.04 -8.36 9.96
C TYR A 196 21.47 -7.18 9.14
N GLN A 197 22.33 -6.43 8.43
CA GLN A 197 22.00 -5.23 7.64
C GLN A 197 22.82 -5.10 6.35
#